data_AF-A0AAV9CFG1-F1
#
_entry.id   AF-A0AAV9CFG1-F1
#
_cell.length_a   1.000
_cell.length_b   1.000
_cell.length_c   1.000
_cell.angle_alpha   90.00
_cell.angle_beta   90.00
_cell.angle_gamma   90.00
#
_symmetry.space_group_name_H-M   'P 1'
#
loop_
_entity.id
_entity.type
_entity.pdbx_description
1 polymer ?
#
loop_
_entity_poly.entity_id
_entity_poly.type
_entity_poly.pdbx_seq_one_letter_code
_entity_poly.pdbx_strand_id
1 'polypeptide(L)'
;MDRKKALRSVTAPMKGDCKHMVVIRDMRLINPDDLQNRNAYPIRTFQIRNRLHKCSVCGIYRATKVTVDDKWAQKNPCYFCENCYFLLHYKEDRSLLYDEFASYDYYQE
;
A
#
# COMPACT_ATOMS: atom_id res chain seq x y z
N MET A 1 16.62 39.77 10.26
CA MET A 1 17.26 38.48 9.86
C MET A 1 16.16 37.49 9.52
N ASP A 2 15.86 37.42 8.22
CA ASP A 2 14.78 36.63 7.62
C ASP A 2 14.91 35.12 7.89
N ARG A 3 13.92 34.55 8.57
CA ARG A 3 13.78 33.10 8.69
C ARG A 3 12.91 32.61 7.53
N LYS A 4 13.58 32.05 6.51
CA LYS A 4 12.96 31.39 5.35
C LYS A 4 11.88 30.40 5.82
N LYS A 5 10.61 30.69 5.53
CA LYS A 5 9.48 29.79 5.80
C LYS A 5 9.51 28.68 4.75
N ALA A 6 10.03 27.51 5.13
CA ALA A 6 10.00 26.33 4.28
C ALA A 6 8.56 25.80 4.23
N LEU A 7 7.85 26.09 3.13
CA LEU A 7 6.52 25.55 2.85
C LEU A 7 6.68 24.05 2.54
N ARG A 8 6.41 23.19 3.52
CA ARG A 8 6.34 21.73 3.30
C ARG A 8 4.89 21.33 3.22
N SER A 9 4.43 20.96 2.02
CA SER A 9 3.15 20.29 1.85
C SER A 9 3.26 18.88 2.43
N VAL A 10 2.43 18.57 3.42
CA VAL A 10 2.31 17.21 3.96
C VAL A 10 1.01 16.64 3.42
N THR A 11 1.11 15.65 2.55
CA THR A 11 -0.04 14.87 2.10
C THR A 11 -0.43 13.90 3.23
N ALA A 12 -1.58 14.14 3.85
CA ALA A 12 -2.20 13.21 4.78
C ALA A 12 -3.16 12.30 3.99
N PRO A 13 -2.94 10.97 3.92
CA PRO A 13 -3.90 10.08 3.28
C PRO A 13 -5.15 9.95 4.16
N MET A 14 -6.27 10.54 3.73
CA MET A 14 -7.62 10.24 4.22
C MET A 14 -8.27 9.25 3.24
N LYS A 15 -8.92 8.19 3.75
CA LYS A 15 -9.65 7.23 2.91
C LYS A 15 -10.91 7.89 2.36
N GLY A 16 -10.95 8.09 1.04
CA GLY A 16 -12.04 8.67 0.26
C GLY A 16 -11.45 9.53 -0.86
N ASP A 17 -12.06 9.53 -2.06
CA ASP A 17 -11.59 10.25 -3.26
C ASP A 17 -11.61 11.79 -3.14
N CYS A 18 -11.64 12.32 -1.92
CA CYS A 18 -11.53 13.72 -1.60
C CYS A 18 -10.05 14.17 -1.61
N LYS A 19 -9.71 15.12 -2.49
CA LYS A 19 -8.42 15.80 -2.47
C LYS A 19 -8.48 16.98 -1.49
N HIS A 20 -8.09 16.75 -0.24
CA HIS A 20 -8.02 17.82 0.77
C HIS A 20 -6.62 18.42 0.84
N MET A 21 -6.50 19.69 0.44
CA MET A 21 -5.25 20.45 0.57
C MET A 21 -5.14 21.02 1.98
N VAL A 22 -4.14 20.55 2.74
CA VAL A 22 -3.80 21.12 4.05
C VAL A 22 -2.58 22.03 3.90
N VAL A 23 -2.74 23.31 4.23
CA VAL A 23 -1.65 24.29 4.20
C VAL A 23 -1.23 24.60 5.64
N ILE A 24 -0.05 24.11 6.03
CA ILE A 24 0.55 24.46 7.32
C ILE A 24 1.19 25.84 7.19
N ARG A 25 0.55 26.84 7.80
CA ARG A 25 1.04 28.22 7.73
C ARG A 25 2.15 28.51 8.71
N ASP A 26 2.11 27.91 9.90
CA ASP A 26 3.09 28.14 10.95
C ASP A 26 3.38 26.87 11.73
N MET A 27 4.62 26.72 12.19
CA MET A 27 5.06 25.60 13.00
C MET A 27 6.06 26.13 14.02
N ARG A 28 5.77 25.92 15.30
CA ARG A 28 6.61 26.38 16.41
C ARG A 28 7.07 25.21 17.26
N LEU A 29 8.22 25.38 17.91
CA LEU A 29 8.66 24.49 18.99
C LEU A 29 7.77 24.69 20.21
N ILE A 30 7.73 23.68 21.08
CA ILE A 30 7.03 23.75 22.37
C ILE A 30 7.67 24.89 23.18
N ASN A 31 6.84 25.83 23.59
CA ASN A 31 7.21 26.96 24.45
C ASN A 31 6.92 26.57 25.92
N PRO A 32 7.74 27.02 26.89
CA PRO A 32 7.40 26.93 28.32
C PRO A 32 5.97 27.38 28.69
N ASP A 33 5.43 28.38 28.01
CA ASP A 33 4.06 28.89 28.24
C ASP A 33 2.96 27.98 27.67
N ASP A 34 3.34 26.97 26.88
CA ASP A 34 2.40 25.99 26.38
C ASP A 34 2.00 25.00 27.48
N LEU A 35 0.85 24.35 27.28
CA LEU A 35 0.35 23.37 28.20
C LEU A 35 1.27 22.13 28.20
N GLN A 36 2.08 21.97 29.24
CA GLN A 36 3.10 20.89 29.37
C GLN A 36 2.50 19.51 29.66
N ASN A 37 1.35 19.20 29.04
CA ASN A 37 0.72 17.89 29.08
C ASN A 37 0.65 17.34 27.66
N ARG A 38 1.43 16.30 27.39
CA ARG A 38 1.48 15.64 26.07
C ARG A 38 0.11 15.15 25.60
N ASN A 39 -0.76 14.73 26.52
CA ASN A 39 -2.10 14.22 26.23
C ASN A 39 -3.08 15.32 25.80
N ALA A 40 -2.71 16.60 25.97
CA ALA A 40 -3.51 17.72 25.49
C ALA A 40 -3.32 18.02 23.99
N TYR A 41 -2.40 17.32 23.33
CA TYR A 41 -2.17 17.42 21.89
C TYR A 41 -2.64 16.16 21.17
N PRO A 42 -2.98 16.24 19.86
CA PRO A 42 -3.31 15.05 19.08
C PRO A 42 -2.12 14.07 19.04
N ILE A 43 -2.24 12.95 19.76
CA ILE A 43 -1.25 11.86 19.73
C ILE A 43 -1.78 10.78 18.79
N ARG A 44 -0.94 10.33 17.85
CA ARG A 44 -1.23 9.12 17.08
C ARG A 44 -1.05 7.90 17.98
N THR A 45 -2.13 7.46 18.63
CA THR A 45 -2.12 6.31 19.56
C THR A 45 -2.09 4.97 18.82
N PHE A 46 -2.57 4.95 17.58
CA PHE A 46 -2.61 3.75 16.75
C PHE A 46 -2.38 4.12 15.27
N GLN A 47 -1.66 3.26 14.57
CA GLN A 47 -1.61 3.26 13.11
C GLN A 47 -1.76 1.83 12.63
N ILE A 48 -2.77 1.58 11.81
CA ILE A 48 -2.92 0.31 11.12
C ILE A 48 -1.68 0.11 10.25
N ARG A 49 -0.99 -1.02 10.45
CA ARG A 49 -0.02 -1.51 9.46
C ARG A 49 -0.81 -2.23 8.38
N ASN A 50 -0.87 -1.67 7.18
CA ASN A 50 -1.42 -2.39 6.03
C ASN A 50 -0.59 -3.66 5.84
N ARG A 51 -1.24 -4.81 5.97
CA ARG A 51 -0.60 -6.09 5.68
C ARG A 51 -0.65 -6.29 4.18
N LEU A 52 0.54 -6.28 3.58
CA LEU A 52 0.71 -6.61 2.18
C LEU A 52 0.33 -8.07 1.95
N HIS A 53 -0.50 -8.33 0.94
CA HIS A 53 -0.85 -9.69 0.56
C HIS A 53 0.38 -10.35 -0.08
N LYS A 54 0.85 -11.45 0.50
CA LYS A 54 1.94 -12.21 -0.08
C LYS A 54 1.42 -13.18 -1.14
N CYS A 55 2.30 -13.59 -2.04
CA CYS A 55 2.00 -14.66 -2.98
C CYS A 55 1.56 -15.92 -2.23
N SER A 56 0.47 -16.53 -2.68
CA SER A 56 -0.12 -17.75 -2.10
C SER A 56 0.75 -18.98 -2.33
N VAL A 57 1.62 -18.95 -3.34
CA VAL A 57 2.55 -20.04 -3.69
C VAL A 57 3.83 -19.97 -2.86
N CYS A 58 4.60 -18.87 -2.96
CA CYS A 58 5.89 -18.78 -2.29
C CYS A 58 5.83 -18.17 -0.88
N GLY A 59 4.81 -17.38 -0.53
CA GLY A 59 4.72 -16.72 0.77
C GLY A 59 5.82 -15.69 1.08
N ILE A 60 6.67 -15.37 0.10
CA ILE A 60 7.84 -14.49 0.25
C ILE A 60 7.53 -13.12 -0.37
N TYR A 61 7.27 -13.10 -1.67
CA TYR A 61 7.07 -11.88 -2.44
C TYR A 61 5.63 -11.37 -2.36
N ARG A 62 5.46 -10.07 -2.61
CA ARG A 62 4.13 -9.43 -2.69
C ARG A 62 3.38 -9.96 -3.90
N ALA A 63 2.09 -10.16 -3.75
CA ALA A 63 1.21 -10.50 -4.86
C ALA A 63 0.99 -9.28 -5.77
N THR A 64 1.13 -9.50 -7.07
CA THR A 64 0.93 -8.51 -8.13
C THR A 64 -0.14 -8.95 -9.12
N LYS A 65 -0.45 -10.25 -9.17
CA LYS A 65 -1.48 -10.84 -10.02
C LYS A 65 -2.48 -11.61 -9.18
N VAL A 66 -3.73 -11.63 -9.62
CA VAL A 66 -4.77 -12.50 -9.08
C VAL A 66 -5.41 -13.29 -10.22
N THR A 67 -5.58 -14.60 -10.04
CA THR A 67 -6.34 -15.45 -10.95
C THR A 67 -7.65 -15.91 -10.31
N VAL A 68 -8.67 -16.03 -11.15
CA VAL A 68 -10.01 -16.51 -10.79
C VAL A 68 -10.36 -17.69 -11.70
N ASP A 69 -10.96 -18.72 -11.11
CA ASP A 69 -11.34 -19.97 -11.78
C ASP A 69 -10.17 -20.71 -12.43
N ASP A 70 -8.98 -20.55 -11.86
CA ASP A 70 -7.76 -21.22 -12.28
C ASP A 70 -7.74 -22.68 -11.78
N LYS A 71 -7.75 -23.62 -12.72
CA LYS A 71 -7.78 -25.07 -12.46
C LYS A 71 -6.53 -25.62 -11.77
N TRP A 72 -5.39 -24.95 -11.89
CA TRP A 72 -4.12 -25.38 -11.30
C TRP A 72 -3.77 -24.60 -10.02
N ALA A 73 -4.51 -23.54 -9.71
CA ALA A 73 -4.34 -22.81 -8.47
C ALA A 73 -4.86 -23.59 -7.26
N GLN A 74 -4.17 -23.44 -6.13
CA GLN A 74 -4.57 -24.07 -4.86
C GLN A 74 -5.82 -23.43 -4.23
N LYS A 75 -6.14 -22.19 -4.61
CA LYS A 75 -7.26 -21.39 -4.06
C LYS A 75 -7.94 -20.63 -5.18
N ASN A 76 -9.18 -20.20 -4.97
CA ASN A 76 -9.90 -19.34 -5.90
C ASN A 76 -10.61 -18.22 -5.11
N PRO A 77 -10.26 -16.93 -5.28
CA PRO A 77 -9.17 -16.40 -6.12
C PRO A 77 -7.77 -16.70 -5.56
N CYS A 78 -6.77 -16.82 -6.44
CA CYS A 78 -5.37 -17.06 -6.05
C CYS A 78 -4.48 -15.85 -6.33
N TYR A 79 -3.62 -15.51 -5.37
CA TYR A 79 -2.72 -14.36 -5.47
C TYR A 79 -1.28 -14.80 -5.77
N PHE A 80 -0.68 -14.25 -6.82
CA PHE A 80 0.67 -14.59 -7.27
C PHE A 80 1.60 -13.37 -7.28
N CYS A 81 2.88 -13.59 -7.00
CA CYS A 81 3.91 -12.66 -7.47
C CYS A 81 4.20 -12.96 -8.95
N GLU A 82 4.85 -12.03 -9.65
CA GLU A 82 5.17 -12.17 -11.08
C GLU A 82 5.87 -13.48 -11.40
N ASN A 83 6.91 -13.85 -10.63
CA ASN A 83 7.67 -15.06 -10.91
C ASN A 83 6.83 -16.34 -10.79
N CYS A 84 6.07 -16.49 -9.69
CA CYS A 84 5.19 -17.65 -9.52
C CYS A 84 4.06 -17.68 -10.56
N TYR A 85 3.57 -16.51 -10.99
CA TYR A 85 2.58 -16.42 -12.05
C TYR A 85 3.13 -16.94 -13.38
N PHE A 86 4.32 -16.49 -13.79
CA PHE A 86 4.97 -16.95 -15.02
C PHE A 86 5.29 -18.44 -14.97
N LEU A 87 5.83 -18.94 -13.86
CA LEU A 87 6.18 -20.36 -13.72
C LEU A 87 4.98 -21.30 -13.82
N LEU A 88 3.78 -20.87 -13.38
CA LEU A 88 2.58 -21.71 -13.43
C LEU A 88 1.84 -21.62 -14.76
N HIS A 89 1.81 -20.44 -15.38
CA HIS A 89 0.94 -20.19 -16.53
C HIS A 89 1.67 -20.16 -17.88
N TYR A 90 2.99 -20.00 -17.91
CA TYR A 90 3.75 -19.86 -19.15
C TYR A 90 4.74 -21.00 -19.35
N LYS A 91 4.93 -21.38 -20.60
CA LYS A 91 6.02 -22.24 -21.06
C LYS A 91 7.33 -21.44 -21.22
N GLU A 92 8.43 -22.16 -21.45
CA GLU A 92 9.75 -21.55 -21.73
C GLU A 92 9.74 -20.61 -22.95
N ASP A 93 8.87 -20.87 -23.94
CA ASP A 93 8.67 -20.05 -25.13
C ASP A 93 7.78 -18.81 -24.90
N ARG A 94 7.34 -18.57 -23.65
CA ARG A 94 6.40 -17.52 -23.24
C ARG A 94 5.00 -17.64 -23.85
N SER A 95 4.62 -18.81 -24.34
CA SER A 95 3.22 -19.13 -24.62
C SER A 95 2.49 -19.55 -23.35
N LEU A 96 1.18 -19.29 -23.28
CA LEU A 96 0.34 -19.75 -22.19
C LEU A 96 0.19 -21.29 -22.25
N LEU A 97 0.29 -21.94 -21.09
CA LEU A 97 0.06 -23.39 -20.94
C LEU A 97 -1.42 -23.75 -21.14
N TYR A 98 -2.31 -22.86 -20.71
CA TYR A 98 -3.77 -22.94 -20.83
C TYR A 98 -4.33 -21.51 -20.71
N ASP A 99 -5.57 -21.29 -21.11
CA ASP A 99 -6.22 -19.97 -21.18
C ASP A 99 -7.62 -19.92 -20.51
N GLU A 100 -8.04 -21.02 -19.89
CA GLU A 100 -9.32 -21.17 -19.20
C GLU A 100 -9.31 -20.54 -17.79
N PHE A 101 -8.82 -19.31 -17.64
CA PHE A 101 -8.85 -18.58 -16.36
C PHE A 101 -8.87 -17.07 -16.60
N ALA A 102 -9.43 -16.32 -15.65
CA ALA A 102 -9.36 -14.87 -15.67
C ALA A 102 -8.15 -14.40 -14.83
N SER A 103 -7.35 -13.48 -15.37
CA SER A 103 -6.22 -12.87 -14.66
C SER A 103 -6.37 -11.36 -14.59
N TYR A 104 -6.03 -10.80 -13.42
CA TYR A 104 -6.10 -9.36 -13.17
C TYR A 104 -4.84 -8.87 -12.45
N ASP A 105 -4.49 -7.62 -12.68
CA ASP A 105 -3.48 -6.92 -11.88
C ASP A 105 -4.03 -6.63 -10.49
N TYR A 106 -3.19 -6.88 -9.48
CA TYR A 106 -3.53 -6.69 -8.08
C TYR A 106 -2.63 -5.62 -7.45
N TYR A 107 -3.21 -4.44 -7.24
CA TYR A 107 -2.56 -3.30 -6.61
C TYR A 107 -2.85 -3.28 -5.11
N GLN A 108 -1.79 -3.28 -4.29
CA GLN A 108 -1.88 -3.27 -2.84
C GLN A 108 -1.67 -1.85 -2.30
N GLU A 109 -2.64 -1.33 -1.53
CA GLU A 109 -2.60 -0.03 -0.85
C GLU A 109 -1.75 -0.01 0.43
#